data_AF-A0A3N0XTT9-F1
#
_entry.id   AF-A0A3N0XTT9-F1
#
_cell.length_a   1.000
_cell.length_b   1.000
_cell.length_c   1.000
_cell.angle_alpha   90.00
_cell.angle_beta   90.00
_cell.angle_gamma   90.00
#
_symmetry.space_group_name_H-M   'P 1'
#
loop_
_entity.id
_entity.type
_entity.pdbx_description
1 polymer ?
#
loop_
_entity_poly.entity_id
_entity_poly.type
_entity_poly.pdbx_seq_one_letter_code
_entity_poly.pdbx_strand_id
1 'polypeptide(L)'
;MVNVRSLAVLFILISAFICSLTNAAKLNIPKVLLPLARSTKINFTLEATEGCYRWSSNRPEVASIEAVDVDERQCSHRAVLQARSTQPSRLTSIILAEDILTGQVLRCDAIVDVISEIQIESTTRELHLEDSPLELKIHALDSEGNTFSTLASLLFEWTIVKDAEMAGFPDSYNTLQVLRFAESAYTPPAYISEMERVGQQGDIILVSGIKTGHAKLKAKLQETLYKDVGAAEVRLLILENILLSPAYDVYLLAGTSIKYKVQKIRQGKITELSMPCDQYELQLQNSVVTPNGNPEAPVAYLDQSSSTVFALQHGHTNIVLDHKSILHITLAQLAFSQLQ
;
A
#
# COMPACT_ATOMS: atom_id res chain seq x y z
N MET A 1 20.10 -65.53 -14.19
CA MET A 1 18.88 -64.87 -14.69
C MET A 1 18.77 -63.51 -14.01
N VAL A 2 19.05 -62.43 -14.73
CA VAL A 2 18.89 -61.08 -14.18
C VAL A 2 17.40 -60.82 -13.98
N ASN A 3 16.99 -60.49 -12.75
CA ASN A 3 15.60 -60.35 -12.37
C ASN A 3 15.01 -59.10 -13.07
N VAL A 4 14.17 -59.33 -14.09
CA VAL A 4 13.57 -58.28 -14.95
C VAL A 4 12.85 -57.19 -14.14
N ARG A 5 12.27 -57.56 -12.98
CA ARG A 5 11.64 -56.61 -12.06
C ARG A 5 12.64 -55.64 -11.41
N SER A 6 13.85 -56.11 -11.10
CA SER A 6 14.91 -55.28 -10.52
C SER A 6 15.48 -54.29 -11.53
N LEU A 7 15.54 -54.68 -12.82
CA LEU A 7 15.96 -53.79 -13.90
C LEU A 7 14.92 -52.68 -14.16
N ALA A 8 13.63 -53.03 -14.12
CA ALA A 8 12.54 -52.08 -14.30
C ALA A 8 12.47 -51.03 -13.18
N VAL A 9 12.65 -51.45 -11.91
CA VAL A 9 12.69 -50.53 -10.76
C VAL A 9 13.91 -49.59 -10.86
N LEU A 10 15.07 -50.11 -11.25
CA LEU A 10 16.27 -49.28 -11.46
C LEU A 10 16.06 -48.26 -12.59
N PHE A 11 15.42 -48.66 -13.69
CA PHE A 11 15.12 -47.76 -14.81
C PHE A 11 14.11 -46.67 -14.42
N ILE A 12 13.10 -46.97 -13.61
CA ILE A 12 12.13 -46.01 -13.08
C ILE A 12 12.80 -45.03 -12.10
N LEU A 13 13.69 -45.52 -11.23
CA LEU A 13 14.45 -44.66 -10.32
C LEU A 13 15.42 -43.75 -11.08
N ILE A 14 16.08 -44.25 -12.12
CA ILE A 14 16.95 -43.44 -12.99
C ILE A 14 16.13 -42.43 -13.79
N SER A 15 14.97 -42.80 -14.34
CA SER A 15 14.14 -41.84 -15.08
C SER A 15 13.53 -40.78 -14.16
N ALA A 16 13.13 -41.14 -12.93
CA ALA A 16 12.66 -40.20 -11.92
C ALA A 16 13.78 -39.26 -11.47
N PHE A 17 15.00 -39.77 -11.30
CA PHE A 17 16.18 -38.99 -10.94
C PHE A 17 16.60 -38.02 -12.07
N ILE A 18 16.56 -38.46 -13.32
CA ILE A 18 16.80 -37.60 -14.50
C ILE A 18 15.70 -36.53 -14.63
N CYS A 19 14.44 -36.89 -14.35
CA CYS A 19 13.32 -35.94 -14.41
C CYS A 19 13.37 -34.88 -13.30
N SER A 20 13.98 -35.16 -12.15
CA SER A 20 14.21 -34.18 -11.08
C SER A 20 15.38 -33.22 -11.34
N LEU A 21 16.21 -33.46 -12.36
CA LEU A 21 17.39 -32.64 -12.68
C LEU A 21 17.13 -31.57 -13.75
N THR A 22 15.92 -31.49 -14.31
CA THR A 22 15.58 -30.52 -15.35
C THR A 22 14.65 -29.44 -14.80
N ASN A 23 15.15 -28.59 -13.91
CA ASN A 23 14.53 -27.28 -13.74
C ASN A 23 14.84 -26.47 -15.00
N ALA A 24 13.80 -26.16 -15.77
CA ALA A 24 13.96 -25.24 -16.90
C ALA A 24 14.33 -23.86 -16.35
N ALA A 25 15.41 -23.29 -16.87
CA ALA A 25 15.81 -21.93 -16.54
C ALA A 25 14.70 -20.92 -16.85
N LYS A 26 14.56 -19.91 -15.99
CA LYS A 26 13.52 -18.87 -16.06
C LYS A 26 14.11 -17.51 -15.79
N LEU A 27 13.61 -16.49 -16.50
CA LEU A 27 13.82 -15.09 -16.16
C LEU A 27 12.80 -14.65 -15.11
N ASN A 28 13.18 -13.66 -14.29
CA ASN A 28 12.30 -13.02 -13.31
C ASN A 28 11.06 -12.37 -13.94
N ILE A 29 11.15 -11.94 -15.20
CA ILE A 29 10.03 -11.30 -15.90
C ILE A 29 10.12 -11.51 -17.43
N PRO A 30 8.98 -11.71 -18.13
CA PRO A 30 8.98 -11.87 -19.58
C PRO A 30 8.93 -10.54 -20.36
N LYS A 31 8.42 -9.47 -19.76
CA LYS A 31 8.28 -8.15 -20.39
C LYS A 31 8.48 -7.04 -19.36
N VAL A 32 9.16 -5.99 -19.76
CA VAL A 32 9.39 -4.79 -18.94
C VAL A 32 8.97 -3.55 -19.71
N LEU A 33 8.27 -2.65 -19.04
CA LEU A 33 7.91 -1.33 -19.54
C LEU A 33 8.71 -0.29 -18.75
N LEU A 34 9.61 0.40 -19.42
CA LEU A 34 10.53 1.38 -18.83
C LEU A 34 10.14 2.79 -19.25
N PRO A 35 10.09 3.75 -18.33
CA PRO A 35 9.81 5.13 -18.68
C PRO A 35 10.94 5.75 -19.49
N LEU A 36 10.57 6.52 -20.51
CA LEU A 36 11.49 7.40 -21.21
C LEU A 36 11.98 8.48 -20.23
N ALA A 37 13.29 8.68 -20.14
CA ALA A 37 13.89 9.75 -19.35
C ALA A 37 15.04 10.40 -20.12
N ARG A 38 15.21 11.72 -19.94
CA ARG A 38 16.27 12.48 -20.60
C ARG A 38 17.46 12.75 -19.68
N SER A 39 17.15 13.07 -18.43
CA SER A 39 18.14 13.45 -17.42
C SER A 39 18.52 12.29 -16.51
N THR A 40 17.62 11.30 -16.40
CA THR A 40 17.71 10.21 -15.44
C THR A 40 18.02 8.90 -16.15
N LYS A 41 18.93 8.10 -15.58
CA LYS A 41 19.19 6.73 -16.04
C LYS A 41 18.20 5.77 -15.39
N ILE A 42 17.30 5.23 -16.20
CA ILE A 42 16.31 4.25 -15.76
C ILE A 42 16.88 2.85 -15.93
N ASN A 43 17.02 2.16 -14.80
CA ASN A 43 17.60 0.83 -14.72
C ASN A 43 16.58 -0.17 -14.20
N PHE A 44 16.63 -1.40 -14.73
CA PHE A 44 15.88 -2.55 -14.26
C PHE A 44 16.79 -3.77 -14.23
N THR A 45 16.70 -4.59 -13.18
CA THR A 45 17.56 -5.79 -13.07
C THR A 45 16.81 -7.00 -13.62
N LEU A 46 17.36 -7.60 -14.68
CA LEU A 46 16.97 -8.92 -15.15
C LEU A 46 17.80 -9.97 -14.42
N GLU A 47 17.14 -11.04 -13.99
CA GLU A 47 17.76 -12.13 -13.24
C GLU A 47 17.24 -13.46 -13.79
N ALA A 48 18.18 -14.36 -14.06
CA ALA A 48 17.90 -15.70 -14.53
C ALA A 48 18.15 -16.73 -13.41
N THR A 49 17.25 -17.70 -13.30
CA THR A 49 17.36 -18.83 -12.37
C THR A 49 18.33 -19.87 -12.92
N GLU A 50 19.38 -20.17 -12.16
CA GLU A 50 20.42 -21.18 -12.49
C GLU A 50 21.13 -20.91 -13.83
N GLY A 51 22.28 -21.54 -14.12
CA GLY A 51 22.99 -21.39 -15.41
C GLY A 51 23.74 -20.06 -15.59
N CYS A 52 24.57 -19.91 -16.63
CA CYS A 52 25.41 -18.72 -16.79
C CYS A 52 25.21 -18.05 -18.15
N TYR A 53 24.69 -16.82 -18.15
CA TYR A 53 24.16 -16.23 -19.37
C TYR A 53 25.04 -15.16 -19.98
N ARG A 54 25.12 -15.18 -21.31
CA ARG A 54 25.55 -14.05 -22.11
C ARG A 54 24.32 -13.22 -22.47
N TRP A 55 24.36 -11.94 -22.13
CA TRP A 55 23.26 -11.01 -22.34
C TRP A 55 23.46 -10.20 -23.62
N SER A 56 22.40 -10.05 -24.40
CA SER A 56 22.43 -9.23 -25.61
C SER A 56 21.10 -8.52 -25.85
N SER A 57 21.16 -7.39 -26.55
CA SER A 57 20.01 -6.58 -26.95
C SER A 57 20.05 -6.43 -28.47
N ASN A 58 18.93 -6.69 -29.14
CA ASN A 58 18.86 -6.51 -30.60
C ASN A 58 18.77 -5.03 -31.02
N ARG A 59 18.35 -4.16 -30.11
CA ARG A 59 18.25 -2.70 -30.30
C ARG A 59 18.82 -1.95 -29.09
N PRO A 60 20.15 -1.91 -28.92
CA PRO A 60 20.80 -1.25 -27.78
C PRO A 60 20.51 0.26 -27.68
N GLU A 61 20.12 0.89 -28.79
CA GLU A 61 19.70 2.28 -28.85
C GLU A 61 18.33 2.53 -28.21
N VAL A 62 17.49 1.50 -28.10
CA VAL A 62 16.20 1.56 -27.40
C VAL A 62 16.38 1.16 -25.95
N ALA A 63 16.95 -0.02 -25.72
CA ALA A 63 17.27 -0.51 -24.40
C ALA A 63 18.57 -1.33 -24.44
N SER A 64 19.57 -0.94 -23.66
CA SER A 64 20.85 -1.64 -23.55
C SER A 64 20.85 -2.57 -22.35
N ILE A 65 21.61 -3.67 -22.43
CA ILE A 65 21.77 -4.63 -21.34
C ILE A 65 23.26 -4.78 -21.01
N GLU A 66 23.60 -4.70 -19.72
CA GLU A 66 24.97 -4.86 -19.24
C GLU A 66 24.99 -5.91 -18.12
N ALA A 67 25.81 -6.95 -18.26
CA ALA A 67 25.94 -8.00 -17.25
C ALA A 67 26.59 -7.44 -15.98
N VAL A 68 26.10 -7.87 -14.82
CA VAL A 68 26.65 -7.50 -13.49
C VAL A 68 27.23 -8.76 -12.85
N ASP A 69 28.22 -8.65 -11.98
CA ASP A 69 28.81 -9.82 -11.29
C ASP A 69 29.31 -10.89 -12.29
N VAL A 70 30.03 -10.45 -13.32
CA VAL A 70 30.52 -11.30 -14.41
C VAL A 70 31.53 -12.32 -13.88
N ASP A 71 31.25 -13.60 -14.14
CA ASP A 71 32.12 -14.72 -13.81
C ASP A 71 33.38 -14.74 -14.71
N GLU A 72 34.41 -15.51 -14.35
CA GLU A 72 35.64 -15.72 -15.12
C GLU A 72 35.35 -16.19 -16.56
N ARG A 73 34.19 -16.85 -16.76
CA ARG A 73 33.69 -17.34 -18.04
C ARG A 73 32.96 -16.28 -18.88
N GLN A 74 33.00 -15.01 -18.47
CA GLN A 74 32.36 -13.87 -19.14
C GLN A 74 30.84 -14.02 -19.31
N CYS A 75 30.17 -14.56 -18.30
CA CYS A 75 28.73 -14.72 -18.24
C CYS A 75 28.21 -14.30 -16.85
N SER A 76 26.90 -14.09 -16.73
CA SER A 76 26.29 -13.70 -15.46
C SER A 76 24.85 -14.17 -15.36
N HIS A 77 24.41 -14.39 -14.11
CA HIS A 77 23.01 -14.59 -13.73
C HIS A 77 22.17 -13.30 -13.77
N ARG A 78 22.80 -12.13 -13.64
CA ARG A 78 22.14 -10.84 -13.47
C ARG A 78 22.66 -9.84 -14.51
N ALA A 79 21.74 -9.03 -15.02
CA ALA A 79 22.09 -7.94 -15.91
C ALA A 79 21.21 -6.72 -15.68
N VAL A 80 21.79 -5.54 -15.85
CA VAL A 80 21.09 -4.26 -15.73
C VAL A 80 20.65 -3.81 -17.11
N LEU A 81 19.35 -3.81 -17.31
CA LEU A 81 18.68 -3.24 -18.45
C LEU A 81 18.52 -1.74 -18.24
N GLN A 82 18.92 -0.95 -19.23
CA GLN A 82 18.85 0.50 -19.19
C GLN A 82 18.05 1.03 -20.39
N ALA A 83 17.07 1.91 -20.13
CA ALA A 83 16.36 2.61 -21.18
C ALA A 83 17.28 3.65 -21.85
N ARG A 84 17.39 3.61 -23.19
CA ARG A 84 18.25 4.50 -23.98
C ARG A 84 17.54 5.24 -25.11
N SER A 85 16.25 4.95 -25.34
CA SER A 85 15.45 5.66 -26.34
C SER A 85 15.50 7.17 -26.12
N THR A 86 15.57 7.92 -27.21
CA THR A 86 15.43 9.39 -27.22
C THR A 86 14.13 9.83 -27.89
N GLN A 87 13.40 8.90 -28.50
CA GLN A 87 12.17 9.17 -29.21
C GLN A 87 10.98 9.05 -28.25
N PRO A 88 10.03 10.01 -28.27
CA PRO A 88 8.81 9.98 -27.46
C PRO A 88 7.76 9.02 -28.04
N SER A 89 8.20 7.94 -28.67
CA SER A 89 7.36 6.90 -29.25
C SER A 89 7.63 5.58 -28.53
N ARG A 90 6.60 4.74 -28.43
CA ARG A 90 6.70 3.38 -27.93
C ARG A 90 7.67 2.58 -28.79
N LEU A 91 8.80 2.18 -28.23
CA LEU A 91 9.81 1.36 -28.90
C LEU A 91 10.05 0.08 -28.09
N THR A 92 10.43 -1.00 -28.79
CA THR A 92 10.70 -2.29 -28.17
C THR A 92 12.05 -2.83 -28.62
N SER A 93 12.84 -3.30 -27.66
CA SER A 93 14.04 -4.12 -27.85
C SER A 93 13.79 -5.52 -27.29
N ILE A 94 14.37 -6.53 -27.93
CA ILE A 94 14.36 -7.91 -27.47
C ILE A 94 15.70 -8.15 -26.77
N ILE A 95 15.61 -8.53 -25.49
CA ILE A 95 16.74 -8.92 -24.66
C ILE A 95 16.83 -10.45 -24.66
N LEU A 96 18.02 -10.96 -24.95
CA LEU A 96 18.31 -12.39 -24.99
C LEU A 96 19.35 -12.72 -23.92
N ALA A 97 19.08 -13.78 -23.17
CA ALA A 97 20.01 -14.41 -22.24
C ALA A 97 20.32 -15.81 -22.74
N GLU A 98 21.52 -16.02 -23.26
CA GLU A 98 21.98 -17.31 -23.79
C GLU A 98 22.87 -18.01 -22.77
N ASP A 99 22.45 -19.17 -22.27
CA ASP A 99 23.27 -20.00 -21.39
C ASP A 99 24.47 -20.55 -22.17
N ILE A 100 25.68 -20.23 -21.71
CA ILE A 100 26.91 -20.60 -22.39
C ILE A 100 27.18 -22.11 -22.38
N LEU A 101 26.54 -22.88 -21.49
CA LEU A 101 26.76 -24.32 -21.37
C LEU A 101 25.77 -25.12 -22.23
N THR A 102 24.49 -24.75 -22.19
CA THR A 102 23.41 -25.50 -22.85
C THR A 102 23.01 -24.90 -24.20
N GLY A 103 23.34 -23.63 -24.46
CA GLY A 103 22.83 -22.87 -25.61
C GLY A 103 21.36 -22.49 -25.48
N GLN A 104 20.73 -22.70 -24.31
CA GLN A 104 19.35 -22.30 -24.07
C GLN A 104 19.24 -20.77 -24.11
N VAL A 105 18.26 -20.25 -24.84
CA VAL A 105 18.00 -18.82 -24.94
C VAL A 105 16.70 -18.46 -24.22
N LEU A 106 16.81 -17.56 -23.25
CA LEU A 106 15.67 -16.91 -22.61
C LEU A 106 15.46 -15.52 -23.22
N ARG A 107 14.21 -15.07 -23.28
CA ARG A 107 13.81 -13.83 -23.92
C ARG A 107 13.00 -12.94 -22.98
N CYS A 108 13.34 -11.65 -22.97
CA CYS A 108 12.52 -10.60 -22.37
C CYS A 108 12.29 -9.47 -23.39
N ASP A 109 11.05 -8.99 -23.52
CA ASP A 109 10.78 -7.79 -24.32
C ASP A 109 10.93 -6.54 -23.45
N ALA A 110 11.84 -5.65 -23.82
CA ALA A 110 12.06 -4.36 -23.18
C ALA A 110 11.38 -3.24 -23.97
N ILE A 111 10.31 -2.69 -23.41
CA ILE A 111 9.51 -1.63 -24.01
C ILE A 111 9.91 -0.31 -23.34
N VAL A 112 10.17 0.72 -24.13
CA VAL A 112 10.41 2.09 -23.64
C VAL A 112 9.30 2.99 -24.16
N ASP A 113 8.63 3.69 -23.26
CA ASP A 113 7.49 4.55 -23.59
C ASP A 113 7.37 5.75 -22.64
N VAL A 114 6.47 6.68 -22.95
CA VAL A 114 6.19 7.89 -22.18
C VAL A 114 5.13 7.64 -21.10
N ILE A 115 5.39 8.16 -19.89
CA ILE A 115 4.38 8.23 -18.83
C ILE A 115 3.28 9.21 -19.25
N SER A 116 2.03 8.73 -19.22
CA SER A 116 0.83 9.54 -19.51
C SER A 116 0.09 9.95 -18.23
N GLU A 117 0.08 9.08 -17.22
CA GLU A 117 -0.60 9.32 -15.95
C GLU A 117 0.23 8.77 -14.77
N ILE A 118 0.11 9.40 -13.61
CA ILE A 118 0.61 8.89 -12.33
C ILE A 118 -0.51 8.84 -11.30
N GLN A 119 -0.45 7.85 -10.41
CA GLN A 119 -1.43 7.61 -9.36
C GLN A 119 -0.71 7.28 -8.04
N ILE A 120 -1.32 7.63 -6.91
CA ILE A 120 -0.81 7.25 -5.58
C ILE A 120 -1.52 5.98 -5.11
N GLU A 121 -0.76 4.90 -5.05
CA GLU A 121 -1.12 3.64 -4.44
C GLU A 121 -0.96 3.73 -2.91
N SER A 122 -1.97 3.25 -2.18
CA SER A 122 -1.93 3.13 -0.73
C SER A 122 -2.70 1.89 -0.27
N THR A 123 -2.26 1.27 0.83
CA THR A 123 -2.92 0.10 1.42
C THR A 123 -4.19 0.45 2.19
N THR A 124 -4.26 1.67 2.72
CA THR A 124 -5.42 2.23 3.42
C THR A 124 -5.57 3.72 3.11
N ARG A 125 -6.76 4.27 3.35
CA ARG A 125 -7.04 5.72 3.34
C ARG A 125 -7.20 6.28 4.76
N GLU A 126 -7.10 5.42 5.78
CA GLU A 126 -7.25 5.75 7.19
C GLU A 126 -5.92 5.49 7.92
N LEU A 127 -5.44 6.50 8.66
CA LEU A 127 -4.31 6.39 9.58
C LEU A 127 -4.79 6.62 11.00
N HIS A 128 -4.16 5.95 11.96
CA HIS A 128 -4.33 6.26 13.38
C HIS A 128 -3.14 7.07 13.88
N LEU A 129 -3.40 8.01 14.80
CA LEU A 129 -2.35 8.73 15.51
C LEU A 129 -1.47 7.77 16.28
N GLU A 130 -0.16 8.01 16.22
CA GLU A 130 0.87 7.21 16.90
C GLU A 130 0.96 5.75 16.45
N ASP A 131 0.29 5.41 15.35
CA ASP A 131 0.40 4.12 14.72
C ASP A 131 1.60 4.07 13.74
N SER A 132 1.86 2.90 13.20
CA SER A 132 2.90 2.74 12.18
C SER A 132 2.65 3.66 10.96
N PRO A 133 3.71 4.24 10.36
CA PRO A 133 3.57 5.09 9.20
C PRO A 133 2.98 4.33 8.01
N LEU A 134 2.22 5.04 7.18
CA LEU A 134 1.69 4.53 5.92
C LEU A 134 2.73 4.73 4.82
N GLU A 135 3.07 3.65 4.11
CA GLU A 135 3.80 3.74 2.85
C GLU A 135 2.85 4.19 1.74
N LEU A 136 3.26 5.24 1.01
CA LEU A 136 2.61 5.67 -0.21
C LEU A 136 3.58 5.44 -1.37
N LYS A 137 3.06 4.89 -2.46
CA LYS A 137 3.84 4.57 -3.65
C LYS A 137 3.21 5.19 -4.89
N ILE A 138 4.04 5.67 -5.80
CA ILE A 138 3.60 6.10 -7.12
C ILE A 138 3.55 4.90 -8.05
N HIS A 139 2.45 4.83 -8.77
CA HIS A 139 2.27 3.96 -9.91
C HIS A 139 2.07 4.83 -11.15
N ALA A 140 2.75 4.50 -12.25
CA ALA A 140 2.65 5.27 -13.49
C ALA A 140 2.08 4.41 -14.61
N LEU A 141 1.32 5.05 -15.50
CA LEU A 141 0.62 4.44 -16.61
C LEU A 141 1.03 5.06 -17.94
N ASP A 142 1.12 4.23 -18.98
CA ASP A 142 1.21 4.70 -20.37
C ASP A 142 -0.18 5.11 -20.90
N SER A 143 -0.25 5.56 -22.15
CA SER A 143 -1.51 5.97 -22.79
C SER A 143 -2.52 4.84 -22.99
N GLU A 144 -2.10 3.58 -22.86
CA GLU A 144 -2.93 2.38 -22.97
C GLU A 144 -3.37 1.86 -21.58
N GLY A 145 -2.93 2.50 -20.49
CA GLY A 145 -3.19 2.05 -19.12
C GLY A 145 -2.26 0.93 -18.64
N ASN A 146 -1.15 0.66 -19.34
CA ASN A 146 -0.14 -0.29 -18.89
C ASN A 146 0.75 0.32 -17.81
N THR A 147 1.14 -0.51 -16.85
CA THR A 147 1.98 -0.14 -15.71
C THR A 147 3.46 -0.13 -16.08
N PHE A 148 4.17 0.95 -15.75
CA PHE A 148 5.63 0.97 -15.81
C PHE A 148 6.24 0.03 -14.75
N SER A 149 7.19 -0.82 -15.19
CA SER A 149 7.81 -1.84 -14.34
C SER A 149 8.74 -1.27 -13.27
N THR A 150 9.21 -0.03 -13.45
CA THR A 150 10.04 0.68 -12.49
C THR A 150 9.90 2.19 -12.66
N LEU A 151 9.90 2.90 -11.54
CA LEU A 151 10.04 4.36 -11.46
C LEU A 151 11.33 4.75 -10.72
N ALA A 152 12.21 3.77 -10.49
CA ALA A 152 13.45 4.00 -9.78
C ALA A 152 14.27 5.12 -10.42
N SER A 153 14.87 5.96 -9.57
CA SER A 153 15.63 7.15 -9.92
C SER A 153 14.83 8.34 -10.46
N LEU A 154 13.53 8.19 -10.77
CA LEU A 154 12.69 9.35 -11.09
C LEU A 154 12.40 10.14 -9.82
N LEU A 155 12.51 11.47 -9.95
CA LEU A 155 12.27 12.40 -8.86
C LEU A 155 10.80 12.77 -8.79
N PHE A 156 10.25 12.73 -7.58
CA PHE A 156 8.88 13.16 -7.30
C PHE A 156 8.90 14.22 -6.21
N GLU A 157 8.12 15.27 -6.43
CA GLU A 157 7.85 16.28 -5.41
C GLU A 157 6.57 15.90 -4.67
N TRP A 158 6.68 15.67 -3.37
CA TRP A 158 5.56 15.37 -2.49
C TRP A 158 5.18 16.59 -1.67
N THR A 159 3.92 17.01 -1.76
CA THR A 159 3.40 18.20 -1.07
C THR A 159 2.11 17.89 -0.33
N ILE A 160 2.01 18.40 0.90
CA ILE A 160 0.75 18.43 1.65
C ILE A 160 -0.01 19.68 1.21
N VAL A 161 -1.20 19.51 0.64
CA VAL A 161 -2.02 20.59 0.12
C VAL A 161 -3.26 20.80 0.98
N LYS A 162 -3.71 22.04 1.08
CA LYS A 162 -4.99 22.36 1.74
C LYS A 162 -6.13 21.84 0.87
N ASP A 163 -7.07 21.13 1.47
CA ASP A 163 -8.27 20.71 0.75
C ASP A 163 -9.22 21.90 0.66
N ALA A 164 -9.46 22.40 -0.56
CA ALA A 164 -10.37 23.52 -0.80
C ALA A 164 -11.81 23.18 -0.39
N GLU A 165 -12.19 21.90 -0.45
CA GLU A 165 -13.49 21.40 0.03
C GLU A 165 -13.62 21.44 1.56
N MET A 166 -12.50 21.57 2.29
CA MET A 166 -12.45 21.66 3.75
C MET A 166 -11.97 23.02 4.27
N ALA A 167 -11.99 24.06 3.43
CA ALA A 167 -11.49 25.40 3.77
C ALA A 167 -12.17 26.07 5.00
N GLY A 168 -13.29 25.53 5.49
CA GLY A 168 -13.94 25.96 6.73
C GLY A 168 -13.34 25.40 8.02
N PHE A 169 -12.41 24.44 7.95
CA PHE A 169 -11.79 23.80 9.11
C PHE A 169 -10.35 24.30 9.31
N PRO A 170 -10.06 25.07 10.38
CA PRO A 170 -8.81 25.82 10.53
C PRO A 170 -7.54 24.97 10.71
N ASP A 171 -7.65 23.66 10.94
CA ASP A 171 -6.53 22.79 11.36
C ASP A 171 -5.95 21.86 10.25
N SER A 172 -6.37 21.98 9.00
CA SER A 172 -6.03 20.98 7.96
C SER A 172 -4.56 20.95 7.50
N TYR A 173 -3.71 21.92 7.88
CA TYR A 173 -2.33 22.04 7.36
C TYR A 173 -1.26 21.41 8.27
N ASN A 174 -1.66 20.79 9.38
CA ASN A 174 -0.72 20.18 10.33
C ASN A 174 -1.26 18.86 10.90
N THR A 175 -1.95 18.09 10.06
CA THR A 175 -2.54 16.78 10.40
C THR A 175 -1.62 15.62 10.03
N LEU A 176 -0.71 15.81 9.08
CA LEU A 176 0.15 14.76 8.52
C LEU A 176 1.59 15.25 8.36
N GLN A 177 2.54 14.34 8.55
CA GLN A 177 3.97 14.54 8.32
C GLN A 177 4.50 13.49 7.35
N VAL A 178 5.35 13.92 6.42
CA VAL A 178 6.20 13.02 5.61
C VAL A 178 7.44 12.67 6.43
N LEU A 179 7.74 11.39 6.54
CA LEU A 179 8.89 10.85 7.29
C LEU A 179 9.96 10.37 6.32
N ARG A 180 11.22 10.48 6.74
CA ARG A 180 12.33 9.80 6.06
C ARG A 180 12.39 8.35 6.51
N PHE A 181 12.74 7.46 5.60
CA PHE A 181 12.98 6.06 5.95
C PHE A 181 14.10 5.91 6.98
N ALA A 182 15.15 6.74 6.91
CA ALA A 182 16.23 6.80 7.90
C ALA A 182 15.76 7.15 9.33
N GLU A 183 14.58 7.75 9.48
CA GLU A 183 13.97 8.11 10.77
C GLU A 183 12.94 7.05 11.23
N SER A 184 12.75 5.99 10.44
CA SER A 184 11.75 4.96 10.65
C SER A 184 12.38 3.61 11.00
N ALA A 185 11.53 2.64 11.38
CA ALA A 185 11.95 1.25 11.59
C ALA A 185 11.91 0.41 10.29
N TYR A 186 11.65 1.03 9.14
CA TYR A 186 11.41 0.33 7.87
C TYR A 186 12.61 0.49 6.92
N THR A 187 12.92 -0.58 6.19
CA THR A 187 14.01 -0.58 5.21
C THR A 187 13.45 -0.28 3.81
N PRO A 188 13.83 0.85 3.19
CA PRO A 188 13.40 1.16 1.84
C PRO A 188 14.23 0.42 0.79
N PRO A 189 13.78 0.41 -0.48
CA PRO A 189 14.66 0.06 -1.60
C PRO A 189 15.94 0.91 -1.61
N ALA A 190 17.05 0.31 -2.06
CA ALA A 190 18.36 0.97 -2.04
C ALA A 190 18.38 2.31 -2.78
N TYR A 191 17.68 2.43 -3.90
CA TYR A 191 17.62 3.67 -4.68
C TYR A 191 16.86 4.79 -3.94
N ILE A 192 15.86 4.46 -3.12
CA ILE A 192 15.16 5.43 -2.24
C ILE A 192 16.10 5.92 -1.14
N SER A 193 16.89 5.02 -0.53
CA SER A 193 17.90 5.40 0.47
C SER A 193 18.91 6.42 -0.09
N GLU A 194 19.39 6.19 -1.31
CA GLU A 194 20.33 7.11 -1.97
C GLU A 194 19.69 8.46 -2.30
N MET A 195 18.42 8.49 -2.71
CA MET A 195 17.69 9.74 -2.94
C MET A 195 17.52 10.54 -1.64
N GLU A 196 17.12 9.89 -0.53
CA GLU A 196 17.01 10.58 0.76
C GLU A 196 18.34 11.15 1.25
N ARG A 197 19.45 10.44 0.99
CA ARG A 197 20.81 10.87 1.36
C ARG A 197 21.19 12.21 0.71
N VAL A 198 20.67 12.49 -0.48
CA VAL A 198 20.90 13.76 -1.21
C VAL A 198 19.74 14.75 -1.09
N GLY A 199 18.79 14.50 -0.18
CA GLY A 199 17.65 15.37 0.07
C GLY A 199 16.59 15.34 -1.03
N GLN A 200 16.55 14.27 -1.82
CA GLN A 200 15.59 14.04 -2.88
C GLN A 200 14.52 13.02 -2.46
N GLN A 201 13.36 13.06 -3.11
CA GLN A 201 12.26 12.13 -2.89
C GLN A 201 11.97 11.35 -4.16
N GLY A 202 11.73 10.05 -3.99
CA GLY A 202 11.41 9.13 -5.07
C GLY A 202 9.92 8.82 -5.18
N ASP A 203 9.63 7.69 -5.82
CA ASP A 203 8.28 7.15 -6.00
C ASP A 203 7.68 6.57 -4.71
N ILE A 204 8.44 6.43 -3.63
CA ILE A 204 7.96 5.87 -2.35
C ILE A 204 8.27 6.85 -1.21
N ILE A 205 7.27 7.10 -0.35
CA ILE A 205 7.43 7.88 0.89
C ILE A 205 6.70 7.21 2.06
N LEU A 206 7.09 7.59 3.28
CA LEU A 206 6.33 7.28 4.49
C LEU A 206 5.59 8.53 4.98
N VAL A 207 4.35 8.34 5.45
CA VAL A 207 3.57 9.41 6.08
C VAL A 207 3.00 8.97 7.42
N SER A 208 2.88 9.90 8.36
CA SER A 208 2.29 9.65 9.68
C SER A 208 1.35 10.77 10.09
N GLY A 209 0.35 10.42 10.91
CA GLY A 209 -0.59 11.37 11.47
C GLY A 209 0.00 12.13 12.66
N ILE A 210 -0.08 13.46 12.64
CA ILE A 210 0.27 14.34 13.78
C ILE A 210 -0.99 14.71 14.56
N LYS A 211 -2.09 14.96 13.86
CA LYS A 211 -3.39 15.34 14.44
C LYS A 211 -4.53 14.72 13.65
N THR A 212 -5.64 14.49 14.34
CA THR A 212 -6.91 14.05 13.78
C THR A 212 -7.42 15.03 12.73
N GLY A 213 -7.96 14.51 11.63
CA GLY A 213 -8.48 15.31 10.54
C GLY A 213 -8.23 14.69 9.17
N HIS A 214 -8.53 15.45 8.12
CA HIS A 214 -8.20 15.06 6.76
C HIS A 214 -6.87 15.69 6.33
N ALA A 215 -6.12 14.96 5.51
CA ALA A 215 -4.94 15.45 4.85
C ALA A 215 -5.02 15.11 3.36
N LYS A 216 -4.64 16.06 2.51
CA LYS A 216 -4.52 15.82 1.07
C LYS A 216 -3.05 15.90 0.68
N LEU A 217 -2.57 14.84 0.05
CA LEU A 217 -1.22 14.76 -0.50
C LEU A 217 -1.26 14.86 -2.01
N LYS A 218 -0.19 15.44 -2.56
CA LYS A 218 0.01 15.60 -3.99
C LYS A 218 1.42 15.21 -4.37
N ALA A 219 1.56 14.39 -5.41
CA ALA A 219 2.84 13.97 -5.96
C ALA A 219 2.98 14.46 -7.41
N LYS A 220 4.11 15.09 -7.74
CA LYS A 220 4.40 15.59 -9.08
C LYS A 220 5.74 15.06 -9.57
N LEU A 221 5.75 14.45 -10.76
CA LEU A 221 6.97 13.99 -11.44
C LEU A 221 7.84 15.18 -11.88
N GLN A 222 9.12 15.16 -11.53
CA GLN A 222 10.09 16.26 -11.74
C GLN A 222 10.99 16.08 -12.97
N GLU A 223 10.65 15.19 -13.90
CA GLU A 223 11.38 15.04 -15.15
C GLU A 223 10.83 15.98 -16.23
N THR A 224 11.74 16.66 -16.93
CA THR A 224 11.48 17.80 -17.81
C THR A 224 10.52 17.50 -18.97
N LEU A 225 10.49 16.26 -19.46
CA LEU A 225 9.58 15.85 -20.54
C LEU A 225 8.14 15.57 -20.06
N TYR A 226 7.91 15.51 -18.75
CA TYR A 226 6.61 15.17 -18.15
C TYR A 226 5.94 16.34 -17.44
N LYS A 227 6.26 17.58 -17.85
CA LYS A 227 5.64 18.80 -17.28
C LYS A 227 4.12 18.78 -17.35
N ASP A 228 3.58 18.23 -18.43
CA ASP A 228 2.14 18.16 -18.71
C ASP A 228 1.44 16.97 -18.05
N VAL A 229 2.19 16.00 -17.50
CA VAL A 229 1.61 14.87 -16.75
C VAL A 229 0.99 15.41 -15.46
N GLY A 230 -0.30 15.13 -15.24
CA GLY A 230 -1.02 15.55 -14.04
C GLY A 230 -0.32 15.10 -12.76
N ALA A 231 -0.45 15.90 -11.70
CA ALA A 231 -0.01 15.45 -10.38
C ALA A 231 -1.03 14.47 -9.79
N ALA A 232 -0.54 13.40 -9.16
CA ALA A 232 -1.38 12.44 -8.45
C ALA A 232 -1.79 13.02 -7.09
N GLU A 233 -3.01 12.72 -6.64
CA GLU A 233 -3.52 13.21 -5.36
C GLU A 233 -4.14 12.07 -4.54
N VAL A 234 -3.97 12.12 -3.22
CA VAL A 234 -4.59 11.21 -2.27
C VAL A 234 -5.17 11.98 -1.08
N ARG A 235 -6.35 11.58 -0.63
CA ARG A 235 -6.94 12.04 0.63
C ARG A 235 -6.79 10.95 1.68
N LEU A 236 -6.27 11.32 2.84
CA LEU A 236 -6.09 10.47 4.00
C LEU A 236 -6.94 11.03 5.15
N LEU A 237 -7.52 10.12 5.93
CA LEU A 237 -8.24 10.40 7.15
C LEU A 237 -7.37 9.96 8.34
N ILE A 238 -7.03 10.87 9.22
CA ILE A 238 -6.25 10.61 10.43
C ILE A 238 -7.20 10.59 11.62
N LEU A 239 -7.18 9.49 12.38
CA LEU A 239 -8.05 9.23 13.53
C LEU A 239 -7.24 9.07 14.81
N GLU A 240 -7.85 9.37 15.96
CA GLU A 240 -7.27 8.94 17.23
C GLU A 240 -7.58 7.48 17.48
N ASN A 241 -6.68 6.77 18.16
CA ASN A 241 -6.97 5.45 18.67
C ASN A 241 -7.86 5.56 19.92
N ILE A 242 -9.17 5.52 19.70
CA ILE A 242 -10.19 5.64 20.74
C ILE A 242 -11.05 4.38 20.76
N LEU A 243 -11.42 3.98 21.97
CA LEU A 243 -12.27 2.83 22.24
C LEU A 243 -13.39 3.21 23.21
N LEU A 244 -14.53 2.55 23.03
CA LEU A 244 -15.57 2.49 24.04
C LEU A 244 -15.30 1.35 25.01
N SER A 245 -15.57 1.59 26.29
CA SER A 245 -15.56 0.57 27.34
C SER A 245 -16.93 0.54 28.03
N PRO A 246 -17.64 -0.60 28.05
CA PRO A 246 -17.25 -1.88 27.45
C PRO A 246 -17.19 -1.81 25.91
N ALA A 247 -16.25 -2.55 25.32
CA ALA A 247 -16.06 -2.64 23.88
C ALA A 247 -16.84 -3.79 23.24
N TYR A 248 -17.54 -4.60 24.03
CA TYR A 248 -18.26 -5.81 23.59
C TYR A 248 -19.78 -5.59 23.64
N ASP A 249 -20.54 -6.50 23.03
CA ASP A 249 -21.99 -6.41 23.03
C ASP A 249 -22.60 -6.48 24.44
N VAL A 250 -23.46 -5.53 24.76
CA VAL A 250 -24.09 -5.43 26.08
C VAL A 250 -25.56 -5.79 26.02
N TYR A 251 -25.96 -6.72 26.89
CA TYR A 251 -27.34 -7.13 27.11
C TYR A 251 -27.85 -6.51 28.42
N LEU A 252 -28.96 -5.79 28.37
CA LEU A 252 -29.55 -5.08 29.51
C LEU A 252 -30.98 -5.56 29.74
N LEU A 253 -31.47 -5.48 30.97
CA LEU A 253 -32.89 -5.67 31.28
C LEU A 253 -33.61 -4.32 31.21
N ALA A 254 -34.89 -4.33 30.83
CA ALA A 254 -35.69 -3.10 30.80
C ALA A 254 -35.73 -2.46 32.20
N GLY A 255 -35.50 -1.14 32.28
CA GLY A 255 -35.39 -0.39 33.53
C GLY A 255 -33.99 -0.37 34.16
N THR A 256 -33.00 -1.03 33.55
CA THR A 256 -31.59 -0.98 33.99
C THR A 256 -30.75 -0.03 33.15
N SER A 257 -29.50 0.20 33.54
CA SER A 257 -28.59 1.09 32.83
C SER A 257 -27.15 0.60 32.81
N ILE A 258 -26.38 1.12 31.87
CA ILE A 258 -24.93 0.93 31.79
C ILE A 258 -24.23 2.25 31.51
N LYS A 259 -23.11 2.46 32.19
CA LYS A 259 -22.23 3.60 31.95
C LYS A 259 -21.11 3.21 30.99
N TYR A 260 -21.00 3.93 29.89
CA TYR A 260 -19.89 3.84 28.95
C TYR A 260 -18.76 4.79 29.33
N LYS A 261 -17.54 4.36 29.03
CA LYS A 261 -16.34 5.17 29.13
C LYS A 261 -15.72 5.31 27.75
N VAL A 262 -15.26 6.51 27.44
CA VAL A 262 -14.45 6.76 26.24
C VAL A 262 -13.00 6.71 26.68
N GLN A 263 -12.21 5.86 26.04
CA GLN A 263 -10.81 5.64 26.38
C GLN A 263 -9.95 5.87 25.16
N LYS A 264 -8.77 6.41 25.38
CA LYS A 264 -7.81 6.78 24.34
C LYS A 264 -6.52 6.04 24.57
N ILE A 265 -5.98 5.42 23.53
CA ILE A 265 -4.67 4.77 23.55
C ILE A 265 -3.65 5.75 23.00
N ARG A 266 -2.63 6.05 23.80
CA ARG A 266 -1.43 6.76 23.36
C ARG A 266 -0.18 6.07 23.90
N GLN A 267 0.78 5.77 23.02
CA GLN A 267 2.05 5.13 23.36
C GLN A 267 1.88 3.88 24.26
N GLY A 268 0.88 3.05 23.97
CA GLY A 268 0.55 1.86 24.77
C GLY A 268 -0.11 2.13 26.12
N LYS A 269 -0.40 3.39 26.47
CA LYS A 269 -1.12 3.78 27.68
C LYS A 269 -2.57 4.13 27.37
N ILE A 270 -3.48 3.58 28.16
CA ILE A 270 -4.92 3.88 28.08
C ILE A 270 -5.24 5.04 29.04
N THR A 271 -5.90 6.08 28.53
CA THR A 271 -6.40 7.23 29.32
C THR A 271 -7.89 7.40 29.11
N GLU A 272 -8.66 7.60 30.18
CA GLU A 272 -10.09 7.88 30.09
C GLU A 272 -10.32 9.34 29.68
N LEU A 273 -11.17 9.56 28.67
CA LEU A 273 -11.61 10.87 28.23
C LEU A 273 -12.85 11.27 29.03
N SER A 274 -12.80 12.45 29.66
CA SER A 274 -13.98 12.99 30.34
C SER A 274 -15.05 13.33 29.31
N MET A 275 -16.26 12.81 29.52
CA MET A 275 -17.43 13.09 28.69
C MET A 275 -18.43 13.96 29.45
N PRO A 276 -19.17 14.84 28.76
CA PRO A 276 -19.04 15.19 27.35
C PRO A 276 -17.76 16.01 27.09
N CYS A 277 -17.27 16.01 25.86
CA CYS A 277 -16.10 16.79 25.46
C CYS A 277 -16.32 17.56 24.16
N ASP A 278 -15.37 18.44 23.82
CA ASP A 278 -15.50 19.32 22.65
C ASP A 278 -15.33 18.58 21.32
N GLN A 279 -14.67 17.42 21.32
CA GLN A 279 -14.28 16.71 20.11
C GLN A 279 -15.23 15.56 19.75
N TYR A 280 -15.79 14.89 20.75
CA TYR A 280 -16.57 13.67 20.56
C TYR A 280 -17.95 13.76 21.21
N GLU A 281 -18.88 13.01 20.66
CA GLU A 281 -20.23 12.87 21.18
C GLU A 281 -20.70 11.42 21.12
N LEU A 282 -21.37 10.98 22.18
CA LEU A 282 -22.04 9.68 22.19
C LEU A 282 -23.46 9.82 21.63
N GLN A 283 -23.84 8.91 20.76
CA GLN A 283 -25.16 8.86 20.15
C GLN A 283 -25.72 7.44 20.13
N LEU A 284 -27.04 7.33 20.23
CA LEU A 284 -27.77 6.08 19.96
C LEU A 284 -28.26 6.09 18.51
N GLN A 285 -27.92 5.05 17.76
CA GLN A 285 -28.28 4.90 16.34
C GLN A 285 -28.92 3.53 16.08
N ASN A 286 -29.66 3.42 14.96
CA ASN A 286 -30.26 2.16 14.50
C ASN A 286 -31.16 1.46 15.54
N SER A 287 -31.96 2.24 16.26
CA SER A 287 -32.91 1.71 17.24
C SER A 287 -34.07 0.96 16.57
N VAL A 288 -34.29 -0.29 16.95
CA VAL A 288 -35.38 -1.13 16.43
C VAL A 288 -36.09 -1.83 17.58
N VAL A 289 -37.41 -1.66 17.64
CA VAL A 289 -38.29 -2.25 18.65
C VAL A 289 -38.68 -3.67 18.24
N THR A 290 -38.85 -4.57 19.21
CA THR A 290 -39.39 -5.93 18.95
C THR A 290 -40.86 -5.89 18.50
N PRO A 291 -41.38 -6.92 17.82
CA PRO A 291 -42.76 -6.94 17.29
C PRO A 291 -43.87 -6.71 18.35
N ASN A 292 -43.59 -7.03 19.62
CA ASN A 292 -44.54 -6.89 20.72
C ASN A 292 -44.33 -5.59 21.53
N GLY A 293 -43.35 -4.77 21.17
CA GLY A 293 -43.04 -3.51 21.86
C GLY A 293 -43.87 -2.33 21.34
N ASN A 294 -43.72 -1.17 21.97
CA ASN A 294 -44.40 0.04 21.54
C ASN A 294 -43.56 0.76 20.47
N PRO A 295 -44.02 0.87 19.20
CA PRO A 295 -43.25 1.51 18.13
C PRO A 295 -43.08 3.02 18.32
N GLU A 296 -43.94 3.66 19.11
CA GLU A 296 -43.89 5.11 19.40
C GLU A 296 -42.90 5.45 20.53
N ALA A 297 -42.33 4.45 21.20
CA ALA A 297 -41.38 4.63 22.29
C ALA A 297 -39.94 4.25 21.87
N PRO A 298 -38.92 4.96 22.37
CA PRO A 298 -37.53 4.58 22.12
C PRO A 298 -37.17 3.30 22.88
N VAL A 299 -36.26 2.50 22.30
CA VAL A 299 -35.71 1.28 22.94
C VAL A 299 -34.86 1.64 24.17
N ALA A 300 -34.10 2.73 24.08
CA ALA A 300 -33.21 3.20 25.12
C ALA A 300 -33.07 4.74 25.08
N TYR A 301 -32.57 5.30 26.18
CA TYR A 301 -32.24 6.71 26.32
C TYR A 301 -30.78 6.87 26.74
N LEU A 302 -30.07 7.83 26.16
CA LEU A 302 -28.68 8.14 26.52
C LEU A 302 -28.64 9.46 27.29
N ASP A 303 -28.16 9.41 28.53
CA ASP A 303 -27.71 10.58 29.26
C ASP A 303 -26.25 10.87 28.90
N GLN A 304 -26.07 11.84 28.01
CA GLN A 304 -24.76 12.26 27.52
C GLN A 304 -23.85 12.85 28.61
N SER A 305 -24.43 13.43 29.66
CA SER A 305 -23.67 14.08 30.74
C SER A 305 -22.94 13.06 31.62
N SER A 306 -23.55 11.90 31.82
CA SER A 306 -22.99 10.80 32.61
C SER A 306 -22.44 9.65 31.77
N SER A 307 -22.59 9.72 30.44
CA SER A 307 -22.34 8.63 29.48
C SER A 307 -23.11 7.35 29.82
N THR A 308 -24.34 7.49 30.30
CA THR A 308 -25.15 6.36 30.78
C THR A 308 -26.30 6.08 29.83
N VAL A 309 -26.39 4.84 29.35
CA VAL A 309 -27.52 4.35 28.55
C VAL A 309 -28.51 3.65 29.46
N PHE A 310 -29.78 4.07 29.39
CA PHE A 310 -30.92 3.51 30.11
C PHE A 310 -31.78 2.69 29.16
N ALA A 311 -32.01 1.43 29.51
CA ALA A 311 -32.87 0.53 28.78
C ALA A 311 -34.35 0.78 29.11
N LEU A 312 -35.19 1.00 28.09
CA LEU A 312 -36.60 1.38 28.29
C LEU A 312 -37.57 0.26 27.87
N GLN A 313 -37.32 -0.44 26.77
CA GLN A 313 -38.17 -1.53 26.31
C GLN A 313 -37.44 -2.51 25.38
N HIS A 314 -38.08 -3.61 25.03
CA HIS A 314 -37.47 -4.70 24.28
C HIS A 314 -37.19 -4.31 22.82
N GLY A 315 -35.92 -4.32 22.43
CA GLY A 315 -35.43 -3.92 21.11
C GLY A 315 -33.91 -3.79 21.12
N HIS A 316 -33.30 -3.46 19.99
CA HIS A 316 -31.85 -3.25 19.88
C HIS A 316 -31.52 -1.80 19.48
N THR A 317 -30.33 -1.31 19.86
CA THR A 317 -29.81 0.01 19.47
C THR A 317 -28.29 0.00 19.53
N ASN A 318 -27.60 0.83 18.74
CA ASN A 318 -26.15 0.94 18.76
C ASN A 318 -25.72 2.19 19.50
N ILE A 319 -24.80 2.05 20.47
CA ILE A 319 -24.04 3.19 20.97
C ILE A 319 -22.88 3.46 20.01
N VAL A 320 -22.74 4.72 19.61
CA VAL A 320 -21.73 5.20 18.67
C VAL A 320 -21.02 6.41 19.27
N LEU A 321 -19.71 6.48 19.06
CA LEU A 321 -18.92 7.68 19.33
C LEU A 321 -18.61 8.38 18.00
N ASP A 322 -19.15 9.58 17.83
CA ASP A 322 -18.94 10.41 16.65
C ASP A 322 -17.95 11.54 16.94
N HIS A 323 -17.15 11.92 15.93
CA HIS A 323 -16.28 13.10 15.99
C HIS A 323 -17.03 14.34 15.47
N LYS A 324 -17.19 15.38 16.29
CA LYS A 324 -18.05 16.54 15.99
C LYS A 324 -17.66 17.31 14.72
N SER A 325 -16.36 17.37 14.41
CA SER A 325 -15.83 18.13 13.26
C SER A 325 -15.46 17.28 12.05
N ILE A 326 -15.59 15.96 12.15
CA ILE A 326 -15.26 15.05 11.04
C ILE A 326 -16.51 14.24 10.76
N LEU A 327 -17.20 14.62 9.69
CA LEU A 327 -18.49 14.05 9.32
C LEU A 327 -18.38 12.52 9.16
N HIS A 328 -19.34 11.80 9.76
CA HIS A 328 -19.61 10.37 9.54
C HIS A 328 -18.49 9.40 9.93
N ILE A 329 -17.95 9.51 11.14
CA ILE A 329 -17.05 8.47 11.68
C ILE A 329 -17.66 7.86 12.92
N THR A 330 -18.23 6.67 12.74
CA THR A 330 -18.64 5.78 13.83
C THR A 330 -17.41 5.03 14.32
N LEU A 331 -16.80 5.48 15.42
CA LEU A 331 -15.54 4.90 15.93
C LEU A 331 -15.74 3.56 16.68
N ALA A 332 -16.98 3.21 17.00
CA ALA A 332 -17.34 1.92 17.58
C ALA A 332 -18.83 1.64 17.35
N GLN A 333 -19.15 0.47 16.81
CA GLN A 333 -20.44 -0.19 17.00
C GLN A 333 -20.18 -1.33 17.97
N LEU A 334 -20.93 -1.44 19.07
CA LEU A 334 -21.23 -2.71 19.76
C LEU A 334 -22.24 -2.42 20.89
N ALA A 335 -23.47 -2.89 20.68
CA ALA A 335 -24.32 -3.52 21.69
C ALA A 335 -25.64 -3.96 21.04
N PHE A 336 -25.73 -5.22 20.62
CA PHE A 336 -27.02 -5.91 20.59
C PHE A 336 -27.58 -5.94 22.02
N SER A 337 -28.37 -4.94 22.42
CA SER A 337 -29.19 -5.09 23.62
C SER A 337 -30.34 -6.02 23.26
N GLN A 338 -30.24 -7.34 23.46
CA GLN A 338 -31.47 -8.12 23.63
C GLN A 338 -31.99 -7.76 25.01
N LEU A 339 -32.89 -6.78 25.03
CA LEU A 339 -33.72 -6.47 26.17
C LEU A 339 -34.73 -7.61 26.31
N GLN A 340 -34.45 -8.54 27.23
CA GLN A 340 -35.26 -9.72 27.53
C GLN A 340 -36.27 -9.49 28.64
#